data_AF-A0A7J7Y0B5-F1
#
_entry.id   AF-A0A7J7Y0B5-F1
#
_cell.length_a   1.000
_cell.length_b   1.000
_cell.length_c   1.000
_cell.angle_alpha   90.00
_cell.angle_beta   90.00
_cell.angle_gamma   90.00
#
_symmetry.space_group_name_H-M   'P 1'
#
loop_
_entity.id
_entity.type
_entity.pdbx_description
1 polymer ?
#
loop_
_entity_poly.entity_id
_entity_poly.type
_entity_poly.pdbx_seq_one_letter_code
_entity_poly.pdbx_strand_id
1 'polypeptide(L)'
;MEIRLEVLTSTTIKQKRPWPRVSWLGQENEAVFLLDDKLIHEVNLLSGRTKKKIPRLQPFLQHLVVLTTSSNDAWLAGVLTTGELFLWNKDQDCLKTIQAAEKPKEMIKAAVASSLRLYLYVSGDGKRVLIVTPSGGIFLWEYLEFRNVLSSKSPSLRGQWSQITPEEAVRLPSTEDKEAVVHAAFIKNELLGDCCLCAFTFYSGECLRLTCLAIRWHENVFPPVRSLPYRVHWAQQDCLLRSLIPTCESVKSRGALISAFSRDGLTLAVTLNQKDPKATQVLFVNTLNFVTLCGSLKGCSNKSPMVPATLVRSYWVGDISWTHDSLFLACMLKRGSLVLLTCQGELLTLITHGCSVEFGPAEFIPLHPLITYSISYLNIQ
;
A
#
# COMPACT_ATOMS: atom_id res chain seq x y z
N MET A 1 18.84 -4.55 -17.48
CA MET A 1 19.30 -3.22 -17.01
C MET A 1 19.94 -3.38 -15.63
N GLU A 2 20.98 -2.60 -15.32
CA GLU A 2 21.70 -2.63 -14.03
C GLU A 2 21.34 -1.39 -13.19
N ILE A 3 21.17 -1.57 -11.88
CA ILE A 3 21.07 -0.48 -10.89
C ILE A 3 22.12 -0.70 -9.79
N ARG A 4 22.83 0.37 -9.45
CA ARG A 4 23.78 0.41 -8.32
C ARG A 4 23.13 1.10 -7.14
N LEU A 5 23.20 0.46 -5.97
CA LEU A 5 22.60 0.91 -4.72
C LEU A 5 23.73 1.21 -3.72
N GLU A 6 23.93 2.48 -3.39
CA GLU A 6 24.90 2.90 -2.37
C GLU A 6 24.25 2.93 -0.99
N VAL A 7 24.87 2.30 0.00
CA VAL A 7 24.41 2.34 1.40
C VAL A 7 24.89 3.62 2.08
N LEU A 8 24.00 4.61 2.15
CA LEU A 8 24.24 5.88 2.82
C LEU A 8 24.29 5.78 4.36
N THR A 9 23.59 4.80 4.94
CA THR A 9 23.61 4.52 6.39
C THR A 9 23.22 3.08 6.68
N SER A 10 23.81 2.51 7.72
CA SER A 10 23.45 1.20 8.29
C SER A 10 23.48 1.30 9.81
N THR A 11 22.37 0.98 10.47
CA THR A 11 22.23 1.15 11.92
C THR A 11 21.32 0.10 12.54
N THR A 12 21.64 -0.32 13.76
CA THR A 12 20.87 -1.35 14.48
C THR A 12 19.77 -0.72 15.34
N ILE A 13 18.52 -0.86 14.89
CA ILE A 13 17.35 -0.39 15.65
C ILE A 13 17.12 -1.30 16.87
N LYS A 14 17.32 -0.76 18.07
CA LYS A 14 17.27 -1.53 19.34
C LYS A 14 15.83 -1.86 19.78
N GLN A 15 15.20 -2.85 19.13
CA GLN A 15 13.87 -3.36 19.52
C GLN A 15 13.76 -4.88 19.31
N LYS A 16 13.04 -5.57 20.22
CA LYS A 16 12.84 -7.04 20.22
C LYS A 16 11.78 -7.55 19.23
N ARG A 17 10.98 -6.68 18.62
CA ARG A 17 9.92 -7.04 17.67
C ARG A 17 10.27 -6.51 16.28
N PRO A 18 10.02 -7.28 15.21
CA PRO A 18 10.13 -6.76 13.85
C PRO A 18 9.07 -5.68 13.62
N TRP A 19 9.36 -4.79 12.69
CA TRP A 19 8.50 -3.66 12.33
C TRP A 19 7.64 -4.04 11.12
N PRO A 20 6.31 -3.87 11.15
CA PRO A 20 5.47 -4.26 10.03
C PRO A 20 5.50 -3.24 8.89
N ARG A 21 5.77 -1.94 9.17
CA ARG A 21 5.92 -0.91 8.13
C ARG A 21 6.96 0.14 8.51
N VAL A 22 7.72 0.59 7.51
CA VAL A 22 8.61 1.75 7.56
C VAL A 22 8.04 2.80 6.60
N SER A 23 8.02 4.08 6.97
CA SER A 23 7.54 5.15 6.08
C SER A 23 8.24 6.47 6.39
N TRP A 24 8.47 7.27 5.36
CA TRP A 24 8.85 8.68 5.51
C TRP A 24 7.62 9.50 5.89
N LEU A 25 7.81 10.55 6.69
CA LEU A 25 6.79 11.55 6.97
C LEU A 25 7.38 12.95 7.11
N GLY A 26 6.60 13.94 6.68
CA GLY A 26 7.01 15.34 6.59
C GLY A 26 7.51 15.70 5.19
N GLN A 27 7.37 16.96 4.81
CA GLN A 27 7.86 17.51 3.54
C GLN A 27 8.98 18.55 3.73
N GLU A 28 9.03 19.18 4.91
CA GLU A 28 10.08 20.14 5.28
C GLU A 28 11.01 19.54 6.36
N ASN A 29 10.42 18.80 7.29
CA ASN A 29 11.09 18.17 8.42
C ASN A 29 10.96 16.64 8.31
N GLU A 30 11.45 16.10 7.20
CA GLU A 30 11.41 14.67 6.87
C GLU A 30 12.01 13.82 8.00
N ALA A 31 11.31 12.74 8.36
CA ALA A 31 11.84 11.72 9.26
C ALA A 31 11.27 10.33 8.92
N VAL A 32 12.06 9.29 9.24
CA VAL A 32 11.61 7.90 9.09
C VAL A 32 10.87 7.46 10.34
N PHE A 33 9.68 6.92 10.12
CA PHE A 33 8.83 6.34 11.15
C PHE A 33 8.71 4.83 10.98
N LEU A 34 8.72 4.14 12.12
CA LEU A 34 8.35 2.75 12.25
C LEU A 34 6.90 2.72 12.73
N LEU A 35 6.05 2.11 11.92
CA LEU A 35 4.61 2.07 12.10
C LEU A 35 4.20 0.62 12.39
N ASP A 36 3.43 0.44 13.45
CA ASP A 36 2.85 -0.82 13.93
C ASP A 36 1.44 -0.52 14.47
N ASP A 37 0.58 -1.52 14.60
CA ASP A 37 -0.84 -1.40 15.01
C ASP A 37 -1.01 -0.71 16.37
N LYS A 38 0.07 -0.59 17.16
CA LYS A 38 0.11 0.00 18.51
C LYS A 38 1.28 0.94 18.77
N LEU A 39 2.19 1.13 17.82
CA LEU A 39 3.43 1.90 18.01
C LEU A 39 3.74 2.77 16.80
N ILE A 40 4.04 4.04 17.06
CA ILE A 40 4.52 5.02 16.07
C ILE A 40 5.81 5.60 16.65
N HIS A 41 6.96 5.17 16.11
CA HIS A 41 8.28 5.59 16.58
C HIS A 41 9.06 6.29 15.48
N GLU A 42 9.51 7.52 15.74
CA GLU A 42 10.48 8.24 14.89
C GLU A 42 11.88 7.62 15.08
N VAL A 43 12.62 7.39 14.00
CA VAL A 43 13.97 6.80 14.02
C VAL A 43 15.01 7.84 13.63
N ASN A 44 16.04 7.97 14.46
CA ASN A 44 17.27 8.61 14.03
C ASN A 44 18.10 7.60 13.20
N LEU A 45 18.18 7.81 11.89
CA LEU A 45 18.82 6.90 10.93
C LEU A 45 20.34 6.71 11.13
N LEU A 46 21.02 7.61 11.84
CA LEU A 46 22.44 7.49 12.14
C LEU A 46 22.66 6.61 13.38
N SER A 47 21.95 6.92 14.47
CA SER A 47 22.17 6.28 15.79
C SER A 47 21.29 5.06 16.08
N GLY A 48 20.31 4.75 15.23
CA GLY A 48 19.35 3.65 15.42
C GLY A 48 18.43 3.83 16.64
N ARG A 49 18.42 5.02 17.24
CA ARG A 49 17.60 5.35 18.42
C ARG A 49 16.17 5.68 17.98
N THR A 50 15.20 5.13 18.71
CA THR A 50 13.77 5.42 18.51
C THR A 50 13.27 6.43 19.53
N LYS A 51 12.64 7.50 19.05
CA LYS A 51 11.89 8.45 19.88
C LYS A 51 10.46 7.91 20.03
N LYS A 52 10.22 7.25 21.16
CA LYS A 52 9.06 6.38 21.38
C LYS A 52 7.71 7.08 21.56
N LYS A 53 7.67 8.40 21.67
CA LYS A 53 6.47 9.15 22.04
C LYS A 53 6.30 10.41 21.21
N ILE A 54 5.20 10.46 20.48
CA ILE A 54 4.60 11.68 19.93
C ILE A 54 3.42 12.00 20.86
N PRO A 55 3.52 13.01 21.75
CA PRO A 55 2.53 13.24 22.80
C PRO A 55 1.08 13.33 22.29
N ARG A 56 0.87 14.00 21.14
CA ARG A 56 -0.45 14.17 20.52
C ARG A 56 -1.11 12.86 20.07
N LEU A 57 -0.32 11.88 19.65
CA LEU A 57 -0.84 10.60 19.15
C LEU A 57 -1.03 9.55 20.25
N GLN A 58 -0.40 9.71 21.42
CA GLN A 58 -0.49 8.75 22.54
C GLN A 58 -1.93 8.34 22.92
N PRO A 59 -2.94 9.25 22.97
CA PRO A 59 -4.32 8.87 23.31
C PRO A 59 -4.97 7.94 22.28
N PHE A 60 -4.59 8.06 21.02
CA PHE A 60 -5.21 7.40 19.87
C PHE A 60 -4.69 5.96 19.67
N LEU A 61 -3.43 5.71 20.04
CA LEU A 61 -2.74 4.41 19.87
C LEU A 61 -3.44 3.22 20.53
N GLN A 62 -4.19 3.42 21.62
CA GLN A 62 -4.87 2.33 22.33
C GLN A 62 -6.12 1.82 21.59
N HIS A 63 -6.67 2.63 20.69
CA HIS A 63 -7.92 2.37 19.98
C HIS A 63 -7.74 2.30 18.46
N LEU A 64 -6.50 2.30 17.99
CA LEU A 64 -6.14 2.26 16.58
C LEU A 64 -6.57 0.94 15.91
N VAL A 65 -7.28 1.04 14.78
CA VAL A 65 -7.75 -0.08 13.96
C VAL A 65 -6.98 -0.19 12.65
N VAL A 66 -6.71 0.96 12.02
CA VAL A 66 -5.95 1.10 10.76
C VAL A 66 -5.12 2.36 10.84
N LEU A 67 -3.90 2.30 10.29
CA LEU A 67 -2.97 3.43 10.16
C LEU A 67 -2.46 3.50 8.71
N THR A 68 -2.35 4.70 8.15
CA THR A 68 -1.88 4.93 6.78
C THR A 68 -1.13 6.26 6.66
N THR A 69 -0.39 6.45 5.58
CA THR A 69 0.24 7.73 5.21
C THR A 69 -0.39 8.27 3.93
N SER A 70 -0.35 9.58 3.71
CA SER A 70 -0.70 10.17 2.42
C SER A 70 0.35 9.82 1.35
N SER A 71 -0.02 9.87 0.07
CA SER A 71 0.87 9.58 -1.06
C SER A 71 2.03 10.57 -1.25
N ASN A 72 1.92 11.76 -0.64
CA ASN A 72 2.98 12.78 -0.57
C ASN A 72 3.68 12.82 0.79
N ASP A 73 3.46 11.83 1.65
CA ASP A 73 4.13 11.64 2.94
C ASP A 73 3.89 12.79 3.98
N ALA A 74 3.02 13.75 3.68
CA ALA A 74 2.70 14.90 4.54
C ALA A 74 1.78 14.56 5.74
N TRP A 75 0.97 13.50 5.65
CA TRP A 75 -0.04 13.15 6.65
C TRP A 75 0.08 11.70 7.10
N LEU A 76 -0.04 11.51 8.42
CA LEU A 76 -0.31 10.21 9.06
C LEU A 76 -1.78 10.20 9.48
N ALA A 77 -2.54 9.22 9.03
CA ALA A 77 -3.97 9.12 9.29
C ALA A 77 -4.32 7.77 9.91
N GLY A 78 -5.30 7.75 10.83
CA GLY A 78 -5.75 6.51 11.46
C GLY A 78 -7.24 6.49 11.80
N VAL A 79 -7.80 5.29 11.87
CA VAL A 79 -9.18 5.01 12.29
C VAL A 79 -9.19 4.43 13.70
N LEU A 80 -10.10 4.89 14.56
CA LEU A 80 -10.29 4.38 15.91
C LEU A 80 -11.47 3.40 16.00
N THR A 81 -11.48 2.53 17.01
CA THR A 81 -12.59 1.62 17.34
C THR A 81 -13.90 2.34 17.65
N THR A 82 -13.84 3.63 18.03
CA THR A 82 -15.01 4.50 18.23
C THR A 82 -15.70 4.91 16.93
N GLY A 83 -15.00 4.79 15.79
CA GLY A 83 -15.39 5.38 14.51
C GLY A 83 -14.86 6.81 14.29
N GLU A 84 -14.12 7.40 15.24
CA GLU A 84 -13.38 8.65 14.99
C GLU A 84 -12.14 8.38 14.13
N LEU A 85 -11.78 9.33 13.29
CA LEU A 85 -10.53 9.34 12.53
C LEU A 85 -9.64 10.48 13.01
N PHE A 86 -8.32 10.32 12.92
CA PHE A 86 -7.37 11.41 13.10
C PHE A 86 -6.49 11.60 11.87
N LEU A 87 -6.06 12.85 11.67
CA LEU A 87 -5.07 13.27 10.68
C LEU A 87 -3.96 14.04 11.44
N TRP A 88 -2.70 13.63 11.32
CA TRP A 88 -1.55 14.31 11.89
C TRP A 88 -0.58 14.72 10.80
N ASN A 89 -0.27 16.02 10.73
CA ASN A 89 0.79 16.54 9.88
C ASN A 89 2.09 16.68 10.69
N LYS A 90 3.16 16.10 10.17
CA LYS A 90 4.48 16.01 10.83
C LYS A 90 5.17 17.38 10.94
N ASP A 91 5.11 18.21 9.89
CA ASP A 91 5.87 19.47 9.83
C ASP A 91 5.33 20.51 10.82
N GLN A 92 4.01 20.61 10.95
CA GLN A 92 3.35 21.56 11.85
C GLN A 92 2.97 20.96 13.23
N ASP A 93 3.29 19.68 13.48
CA ASP A 93 2.78 18.88 14.61
C ASP A 93 1.27 19.07 14.84
N CYS A 94 0.51 19.19 13.75
CA CYS A 94 -0.91 19.54 13.79
C CYS A 94 -1.75 18.27 13.77
N LEU A 95 -2.49 18.03 14.86
CA LEU A 95 -3.46 16.94 14.94
C LEU A 95 -4.88 17.48 14.70
N LYS A 96 -5.61 16.81 13.82
CA LYS A 96 -7.02 17.01 13.54
C LYS A 96 -7.80 15.72 13.77
N THR A 97 -9.08 15.81 14.14
CA THR A 97 -9.99 14.66 14.19
C THR A 97 -11.23 14.86 13.33
N ILE A 98 -11.78 13.76 12.83
CA ILE A 98 -12.97 13.71 11.98
C ILE A 98 -13.92 12.70 12.60
N GLN A 99 -15.15 13.14 12.88
CA GLN A 99 -16.21 12.25 13.36
C GLN A 99 -16.88 11.57 12.16
N ALA A 100 -16.90 10.23 12.14
CA ALA A 100 -17.63 9.48 11.13
C ALA A 100 -19.15 9.63 11.32
N ALA A 101 -19.87 9.75 10.20
CA ALA A 101 -21.32 9.60 10.19
C ALA A 101 -21.72 8.18 10.65
N GLU A 102 -23.00 7.97 11.03
CA GLU A 102 -23.43 6.69 11.62
C GLU A 102 -23.17 5.48 10.69
N LYS A 103 -23.45 5.57 9.39
CA LYS A 103 -23.16 4.49 8.43
C LYS A 103 -21.68 4.04 8.40
N PRO A 104 -20.67 4.91 8.16
CA PRO A 104 -19.27 4.49 8.22
C PRO A 104 -18.85 4.04 9.63
N LYS A 105 -19.41 4.61 10.69
CA LYS A 105 -19.16 4.20 12.09
C LYS A 105 -19.68 2.80 12.41
N GLU A 106 -20.86 2.43 11.92
CA GLU A 106 -21.41 1.07 11.96
C GLU A 106 -20.52 0.10 11.17
N MET A 107 -20.12 0.47 9.96
CA MET A 107 -19.19 -0.33 9.14
C MET A 107 -17.85 -0.57 9.85
N ILE A 108 -17.26 0.46 10.46
CA ILE A 108 -16.00 0.34 11.21
C ILE A 108 -16.18 -0.63 12.40
N LYS A 109 -17.26 -0.50 13.17
CA LYS A 109 -17.57 -1.40 14.28
C LYS A 109 -17.76 -2.84 13.82
N ALA A 110 -18.50 -3.07 12.72
CA ALA A 110 -18.70 -4.38 12.13
C ALA A 110 -17.38 -4.98 11.63
N ALA A 111 -16.52 -4.19 10.98
CA ALA A 111 -15.21 -4.62 10.53
C ALA A 111 -14.29 -5.02 11.70
N VAL A 112 -14.29 -4.24 12.79
CA VAL A 112 -13.56 -4.58 14.03
C VAL A 112 -14.10 -5.87 14.64
N ALA A 113 -15.42 -6.00 14.82
CA ALA A 113 -16.04 -7.16 15.43
C ALA A 113 -15.81 -8.47 14.63
N SER A 114 -15.89 -8.39 13.30
CA SER A 114 -15.67 -9.53 12.40
C SER A 114 -14.21 -9.70 11.95
N SER A 115 -13.26 -8.91 12.49
CA SER A 115 -11.84 -8.91 12.08
C SER A 115 -11.62 -8.76 10.57
N LEU A 116 -12.51 -8.02 9.89
CA LEU A 116 -12.42 -7.74 8.47
C LEU A 116 -11.34 -6.68 8.19
N ARG A 117 -10.75 -6.76 6.99
CA ARG A 117 -9.80 -5.76 6.52
C ARG A 117 -10.54 -4.45 6.23
N LEU A 118 -10.19 -3.41 6.98
CA LEU A 118 -10.51 -2.03 6.68
C LEU A 118 -9.30 -1.37 6.02
N TYR A 119 -9.52 -0.49 5.04
CA TYR A 119 -8.49 0.28 4.38
C TYR A 119 -8.79 1.77 4.54
N LEU A 120 -7.74 2.56 4.73
CA LEU A 120 -7.79 4.01 4.89
C LEU A 120 -6.82 4.65 3.91
N TYR A 121 -7.27 5.70 3.22
CA TYR A 121 -6.48 6.54 2.34
C TYR A 121 -6.80 8.01 2.58
N VAL A 122 -5.81 8.88 2.45
CA VAL A 122 -5.93 10.32 2.66
C VAL A 122 -5.23 11.09 1.54
N SER A 123 -5.83 12.18 1.08
CA SER A 123 -5.25 13.05 0.06
C SER A 123 -4.04 13.83 0.59
N GLY A 124 -3.14 14.25 -0.29
CA GLY A 124 -1.91 14.94 0.12
C GLY A 124 -2.12 16.29 0.81
N ASP A 125 -3.27 16.92 0.61
CA ASP A 125 -3.71 18.15 1.28
C ASP A 125 -4.54 17.90 2.56
N GLY A 126 -4.78 16.63 2.91
CA GLY A 126 -5.59 16.20 4.05
C GLY A 126 -7.09 16.48 3.90
N LYS A 127 -7.54 17.06 2.79
CA LYS A 127 -8.95 17.46 2.60
C LYS A 127 -9.89 16.30 2.31
N ARG A 128 -9.37 15.14 1.88
CA ARG A 128 -10.19 14.00 1.48
C ARG A 128 -9.70 12.73 2.14
N VAL A 129 -10.64 11.93 2.62
CA VAL A 129 -10.36 10.64 3.27
C VAL A 129 -11.29 9.58 2.69
N LEU A 130 -10.73 8.47 2.24
CA LEU A 130 -11.48 7.32 1.72
C LEU A 130 -11.33 6.15 2.69
N ILE A 131 -12.46 5.62 3.16
CA ILE A 131 -12.53 4.38 3.93
C ILE A 131 -13.15 3.30 3.04
N VAL A 132 -12.50 2.14 2.95
CA VAL A 132 -12.93 1.03 2.10
C VAL A 132 -12.89 -0.30 2.85
N THR A 133 -13.91 -1.14 2.67
CA THR A 133 -13.85 -2.58 2.91
C THR A 133 -13.87 -3.34 1.58
N PRO A 134 -13.25 -4.54 1.47
CA PRO A 134 -13.29 -5.35 0.26
C PRO A 134 -14.71 -5.62 -0.25
N SER A 135 -15.68 -5.76 0.65
CA SER A 135 -17.09 -6.05 0.35
C SER A 135 -17.94 -4.84 -0.04
N GLY A 136 -17.33 -3.75 -0.52
CA GLY A 136 -18.05 -2.59 -1.06
C GLY A 136 -18.56 -1.57 -0.05
N GLY A 137 -18.10 -1.61 1.20
CA GLY A 137 -18.29 -0.50 2.13
C GLY A 137 -17.35 0.65 1.77
N ILE A 138 -17.79 1.58 0.92
CA ILE A 138 -16.98 2.68 0.39
C ILE A 138 -17.56 4.02 0.86
N PHE A 139 -16.79 4.73 1.68
CA PHE A 139 -17.17 6.01 2.25
C PHE A 139 -16.07 7.04 2.01
N LEU A 140 -16.46 8.16 1.41
CA LEU A 140 -15.61 9.32 1.17
C LEU A 140 -16.00 10.43 2.16
N TRP A 141 -14.99 11.08 2.75
CA TRP A 141 -15.13 12.31 3.49
C TRP A 141 -14.42 13.44 2.77
N GLU A 142 -15.04 14.62 2.74
CA GLU A 142 -14.52 15.82 2.09
C GLU A 142 -14.58 17.04 3.02
N TYR A 143 -13.45 17.74 3.16
CA TYR A 143 -13.36 19.04 3.82
C TYR A 143 -13.76 20.14 2.83
N LEU A 144 -15.00 20.64 2.97
CA LEU A 144 -15.59 21.61 2.04
C LEU A 144 -15.04 23.04 2.18
N GLU A 145 -14.26 23.35 3.23
CA GLU A 145 -13.69 24.69 3.38
C GLU A 145 -12.59 24.94 2.33
N PHE A 146 -12.63 26.12 1.71
CA PHE A 146 -11.63 26.51 0.71
C PHE A 146 -10.20 26.55 1.28
N ARG A 147 -10.05 26.95 2.54
CA ARG A 147 -8.75 27.06 3.21
C ARG A 147 -8.10 25.69 3.44
N ASN A 148 -6.78 25.66 3.70
CA ASN A 148 -6.06 24.44 4.06
C ASN A 148 -6.57 23.90 5.41
N VAL A 149 -6.69 22.58 5.56
CA VAL A 149 -7.00 21.86 6.81
C VAL A 149 -6.20 22.38 8.00
N LEU A 150 -4.91 22.66 7.77
CA LEU A 150 -3.97 23.15 8.77
C LEU A 150 -4.32 24.56 9.29
N SER A 151 -4.97 25.39 8.47
CA SER A 151 -5.40 26.75 8.86
C SER A 151 -6.65 26.77 9.76
N SER A 152 -7.37 25.65 9.86
CA SER A 152 -8.53 25.54 10.75
C SER A 152 -8.07 25.63 12.21
N LYS A 153 -8.67 26.54 12.99
CA LYS A 153 -8.39 26.64 14.44
C LYS A 153 -9.02 25.50 15.25
N SER A 154 -10.05 24.84 14.70
CA SER A 154 -10.71 23.72 15.39
C SER A 154 -9.81 22.47 15.35
N PRO A 155 -9.72 21.69 16.45
CA PRO A 155 -9.12 20.36 16.41
C PRO A 155 -10.04 19.36 15.66
N SER A 156 -11.36 19.53 15.75
CA SER A 156 -12.32 18.69 15.02
C SER A 156 -12.73 19.34 13.70
N LEU A 157 -12.56 18.62 12.60
CA LEU A 157 -12.93 19.06 11.25
C LEU A 157 -14.37 18.68 10.96
N ARG A 158 -15.13 19.63 10.41
CA ARG A 158 -16.46 19.39 9.85
C ARG A 158 -16.35 19.29 8.34
N GLY A 159 -16.93 18.25 7.77
CA GLY A 159 -16.91 17.97 6.34
C GLY A 159 -18.09 17.08 5.95
N GLN A 160 -18.22 16.81 4.66
CA GLN A 160 -19.30 16.02 4.10
C GLN A 160 -18.88 14.55 4.00
N TRP A 161 -19.75 13.65 4.47
CA TRP A 161 -19.62 12.22 4.20
C TRP A 161 -20.52 11.83 3.03
N SER A 162 -20.00 11.03 2.10
CA SER A 162 -20.76 10.40 1.03
C SER A 162 -20.49 8.89 1.00
N GLN A 163 -21.52 8.13 0.65
CA GLN A 163 -21.42 6.69 0.39
C GLN A 163 -21.35 6.48 -1.13
N ILE A 164 -20.37 5.70 -1.59
CA ILE A 164 -20.24 5.35 -3.00
C ILE A 164 -20.75 3.92 -3.17
N THR A 165 -21.97 3.79 -3.69
CA THR A 165 -22.56 2.49 -4.01
C THR A 165 -21.96 1.96 -5.33
N PRO A 166 -21.57 0.67 -5.42
CA PRO A 166 -21.26 0.05 -6.70
C PRO A 166 -22.48 0.00 -7.61
N GLU A 167 -22.26 0.05 -8.93
CA GLU A 167 -23.31 -0.21 -9.92
C GLU A 167 -23.72 -1.70 -9.89
N GLU A 168 -24.96 -2.04 -10.28
CA GLU A 168 -25.49 -3.41 -10.13
C GLU A 168 -24.68 -4.49 -10.87
N ALA A 169 -24.03 -4.13 -11.98
CA ALA A 169 -23.15 -5.03 -12.72
C ALA A 169 -21.79 -5.27 -12.02
N VAL A 170 -21.39 -4.40 -11.09
CA VAL A 170 -20.03 -4.37 -10.51
C VAL A 170 -19.88 -5.42 -9.41
N ARG A 171 -19.12 -6.46 -9.72
CA ARG A 171 -18.76 -7.52 -8.78
C ARG A 171 -17.60 -7.12 -7.87
N LEU A 172 -17.81 -7.09 -6.56
CA LEU A 172 -16.78 -6.85 -5.54
C LEU A 172 -16.43 -8.15 -4.77
N PRO A 173 -15.27 -8.19 -4.09
CA PRO A 173 -14.91 -9.30 -3.20
C PRO A 173 -15.97 -9.63 -2.15
N SER A 174 -16.15 -10.91 -1.87
CA SER A 174 -16.93 -11.42 -0.74
C SER A 174 -16.09 -11.49 0.55
N THR A 175 -16.73 -11.88 1.66
CA THR A 175 -16.02 -12.22 2.91
C THR A 175 -15.23 -13.54 2.83
N GLU A 176 -15.48 -14.37 1.81
CA GLU A 176 -14.77 -15.64 1.57
C GLU A 176 -13.43 -15.42 0.83
N ASP A 177 -13.30 -14.31 0.09
CA ASP A 177 -12.13 -13.94 -0.71
C ASP A 177 -10.98 -13.41 0.16
N LYS A 178 -10.43 -14.29 1.00
CA LYS A 178 -9.37 -13.98 1.99
C LYS A 178 -8.08 -13.45 1.39
N GLU A 179 -7.84 -13.69 0.10
CA GLU A 179 -6.73 -13.11 -0.66
C GLU A 179 -6.95 -11.65 -1.07
N ALA A 180 -8.21 -11.20 -1.12
CA ALA A 180 -8.58 -9.94 -1.76
C ALA A 180 -7.82 -8.75 -1.18
N VAL A 181 -7.34 -7.92 -2.09
CA VAL A 181 -6.60 -6.70 -1.80
C VAL A 181 -7.34 -5.50 -2.37
N VAL A 182 -7.35 -4.42 -1.59
CA VAL A 182 -7.79 -3.10 -2.03
C VAL A 182 -6.57 -2.19 -1.98
N HIS A 183 -6.33 -1.45 -3.06
CA HIS A 183 -5.38 -0.35 -3.05
C HIS A 183 -6.05 0.90 -3.62
N ALA A 184 -5.82 2.06 -3.02
CA ALA A 184 -6.28 3.34 -3.54
C ALA A 184 -5.19 4.40 -3.48
N ALA A 185 -5.28 5.39 -4.36
CA ALA A 185 -4.39 6.53 -4.40
C ALA A 185 -5.17 7.80 -4.77
N PHE A 186 -4.95 8.87 -4.02
CA PHE A 186 -5.30 10.22 -4.44
C PHE A 186 -4.20 10.75 -5.34
N ILE A 187 -4.57 11.13 -6.56
CA ILE A 187 -3.67 11.55 -7.63
C ILE A 187 -4.12 12.95 -8.08
N LYS A 188 -3.15 13.85 -8.27
CA LYS A 188 -3.37 15.16 -8.85
C LYS A 188 -2.23 15.49 -9.81
N ASN A 189 -2.49 15.35 -11.10
CA ASN A 189 -1.54 15.65 -12.17
C ASN A 189 -2.28 16.12 -13.44
N GLU A 190 -1.54 16.59 -14.44
CA GLU A 190 -2.10 17.16 -15.68
C GLU A 190 -2.91 16.15 -16.52
N LEU A 191 -2.62 14.85 -16.40
CA LEU A 191 -3.19 13.81 -17.25
C LEU A 191 -4.48 13.19 -16.70
N LEU A 192 -4.56 13.02 -15.38
CA LEU A 192 -5.72 12.45 -14.68
C LEU A 192 -6.60 13.50 -13.99
N GLY A 193 -6.11 14.75 -13.88
CA GLY A 193 -6.72 15.80 -13.07
C GLY A 193 -6.66 15.48 -11.57
N ASP A 194 -7.53 16.11 -10.79
CA ASP A 194 -7.75 15.80 -9.38
C ASP A 194 -8.70 14.59 -9.22
N CYS A 195 -8.15 13.43 -8.83
CA CYS A 195 -8.90 12.18 -8.73
C CYS A 195 -8.43 11.23 -7.62
N CYS A 196 -9.26 10.22 -7.35
CA CYS A 196 -8.91 9.08 -6.51
C CYS A 196 -9.21 7.80 -7.27
N LEU A 197 -8.18 6.98 -7.46
CA LEU A 197 -8.30 5.64 -8.05
C LEU A 197 -8.34 4.63 -6.90
N CYS A 198 -9.24 3.64 -6.98
CA CYS A 198 -9.37 2.56 -6.02
C CYS A 198 -9.57 1.24 -6.78
N ALA A 199 -8.72 0.25 -6.52
CA ALA A 199 -8.71 -1.05 -7.18
C ALA A 199 -8.98 -2.18 -6.19
N PHE A 200 -9.98 -3.00 -6.48
CA PHE A 200 -10.31 -4.24 -5.78
C PHE A 200 -9.82 -5.40 -6.65
N THR A 201 -8.92 -6.24 -6.11
CA THR A 201 -8.31 -7.35 -6.85
C THR A 201 -8.50 -8.67 -6.10
N PHE A 202 -9.11 -9.65 -6.76
CA PHE A 202 -9.53 -10.93 -6.16
C PHE A 202 -9.66 -12.04 -7.21
N TYR A 203 -9.68 -13.31 -6.81
CA TYR A 203 -9.92 -14.42 -7.75
C TYR A 203 -11.41 -14.75 -7.89
N SER A 204 -11.89 -14.92 -9.11
CA SER A 204 -13.24 -15.35 -9.45
C SER A 204 -13.18 -16.62 -10.30
N GLY A 205 -13.13 -17.79 -9.66
CA GLY A 205 -12.87 -19.06 -10.34
C GLY A 205 -11.44 -19.12 -10.90
N GLU A 206 -11.30 -19.35 -12.21
CA GLU A 206 -10.03 -19.37 -12.94
C GLU A 206 -9.52 -17.98 -13.38
N CYS A 207 -10.25 -16.91 -13.06
CA CYS A 207 -9.88 -15.53 -13.43
C CYS A 207 -9.39 -14.73 -12.23
N LEU A 208 -8.37 -13.89 -12.43
CA LEU A 208 -8.14 -12.70 -11.62
C LEU A 208 -9.15 -11.63 -12.05
N ARG A 209 -10.00 -11.15 -11.15
CA ARG A 209 -10.86 -9.99 -11.40
C ARG A 209 -10.24 -8.75 -10.79
N LEU A 210 -10.06 -7.73 -11.63
CA LEU A 210 -9.76 -6.36 -11.24
C LEU A 210 -11.03 -5.52 -11.38
N THR A 211 -11.37 -4.80 -10.33
CA THR A 211 -12.49 -3.83 -10.33
C THR A 211 -11.96 -2.48 -9.91
N CYS A 212 -12.10 -1.49 -10.78
CA CYS A 212 -11.58 -0.14 -10.56
C CYS A 212 -12.75 0.84 -10.36
N LEU A 213 -12.59 1.66 -9.33
CA LEU A 213 -13.38 2.84 -9.03
C LEU A 213 -12.50 4.07 -9.28
N ALA A 214 -12.96 4.99 -10.13
CA ALA A 214 -12.36 6.31 -10.29
C ALA A 214 -13.35 7.39 -9.80
N ILE A 215 -12.92 8.16 -8.80
CA ILE A 215 -13.60 9.36 -8.30
C ILE A 215 -12.87 10.55 -8.90
N ARG A 216 -13.53 11.40 -9.70
CA ARG A 216 -12.92 12.56 -10.36
C ARG A 216 -13.60 13.85 -9.93
N TRP A 217 -12.85 14.78 -9.38
CA TRP A 217 -13.36 16.08 -8.97
C TRP A 217 -13.50 17.04 -10.15
N HIS A 218 -14.43 17.98 -10.03
CA HIS A 218 -14.59 19.05 -11.01
C HIS A 218 -13.58 20.18 -10.78
N GLU A 219 -12.82 20.53 -11.82
CA GLU A 219 -11.85 21.65 -11.79
C GLU A 219 -12.52 23.03 -11.96
N ASN A 220 -13.83 23.07 -12.18
CA ASN A 220 -14.57 24.29 -12.50
C ASN A 220 -14.82 25.18 -11.27
N VAL A 221 -14.61 26.49 -11.47
CA VAL A 221 -14.86 27.58 -10.50
C VAL A 221 -16.37 27.81 -10.24
N PHE A 222 -17.24 27.30 -11.11
CA PHE A 222 -18.69 27.49 -11.01
C PHE A 222 -19.35 26.40 -10.16
N PRO A 223 -20.37 26.74 -9.34
CA PRO A 223 -21.08 25.76 -8.54
C PRO A 223 -21.71 24.69 -9.45
N PRO A 224 -21.55 23.40 -9.14
CA PRO A 224 -22.02 22.33 -10.01
C PRO A 224 -23.55 22.34 -10.10
N VAL A 225 -24.07 22.14 -11.31
CA VAL A 225 -25.52 21.94 -11.58
C VAL A 225 -26.02 20.58 -11.02
N ARG A 226 -25.12 19.79 -10.41
CA ARG A 226 -25.38 18.49 -9.79
C ARG A 226 -25.04 18.52 -8.29
N SER A 227 -25.67 17.66 -7.52
CA SER A 227 -25.58 17.62 -6.05
C SER A 227 -24.25 17.13 -5.45
N LEU A 228 -23.31 16.63 -6.27
CA LEU A 228 -22.00 16.14 -5.81
C LEU A 228 -20.85 16.85 -6.56
N PRO A 229 -19.73 17.16 -5.89
CA PRO A 229 -18.59 17.87 -6.49
C PRO A 229 -17.67 16.97 -7.34
N TYR A 230 -17.99 15.68 -7.45
CA TYR A 230 -17.22 14.67 -8.17
C TYR A 230 -18.11 13.76 -9.05
N ARG A 231 -17.49 13.10 -10.01
CA ARG A 231 -18.06 11.96 -10.76
C ARG A 231 -17.46 10.65 -10.28
N VAL A 232 -18.27 9.60 -10.34
CA VAL A 232 -17.87 8.22 -10.09
C VAL A 232 -17.91 7.47 -11.40
N HIS A 233 -16.87 6.67 -11.66
CA HIS A 233 -16.80 5.76 -12.80
C HIS A 233 -16.31 4.39 -12.31
N TRP A 234 -17.02 3.34 -12.72
CA TRP A 234 -16.64 1.96 -12.46
C TRP A 234 -16.15 1.29 -13.75
N ALA A 235 -15.19 0.38 -13.61
CA ALA A 235 -14.70 -0.48 -14.68
C ALA A 235 -14.27 -1.84 -14.12
N GLN A 236 -14.40 -2.90 -14.91
CA GLN A 236 -13.97 -4.25 -14.53
C GLN A 236 -13.16 -4.90 -15.65
N GLN A 237 -12.17 -5.69 -15.26
CA GLN A 237 -11.38 -6.53 -16.15
C GLN A 237 -11.22 -7.91 -15.51
N ASP A 238 -11.53 -8.95 -16.29
CA ASP A 238 -11.19 -10.33 -15.95
C ASP A 238 -9.95 -10.75 -16.74
N CYS A 239 -8.93 -11.25 -16.04
CA CYS A 239 -7.72 -11.83 -16.62
C CYS A 239 -7.68 -13.32 -16.32
N LEU A 240 -7.66 -14.14 -17.36
CA LEU A 240 -7.67 -15.60 -17.26
C LEU A 240 -6.29 -16.10 -16.79
N LEU A 241 -6.23 -16.78 -15.63
CA LEU A 241 -4.95 -17.12 -14.99
C LEU A 241 -4.11 -18.11 -15.80
N ARG A 242 -4.77 -19.00 -16.54
CA ARG A 242 -4.12 -19.98 -17.42
C ARG A 242 -3.50 -19.38 -18.69
N SER A 243 -3.85 -18.15 -19.07
CA SER A 243 -3.22 -17.43 -20.19
C SER A 243 -2.06 -16.52 -19.78
N LEU A 244 -1.76 -16.41 -18.49
CA LEU A 244 -0.59 -15.69 -18.00
C LEU A 244 0.70 -16.48 -18.28
N ILE A 245 1.83 -15.76 -18.37
CA ILE A 245 3.16 -16.34 -18.61
C ILE A 245 4.11 -15.75 -17.56
N PRO A 246 4.53 -16.52 -16.54
CA PRO A 246 4.21 -17.94 -16.29
C PRO A 246 2.73 -18.19 -15.94
N THR A 247 2.25 -19.39 -16.20
CA THR A 247 0.87 -19.82 -15.89
C THR A 247 0.61 -19.74 -14.38
N CYS A 248 -0.56 -19.21 -13.98
CA CYS A 248 -0.96 -19.06 -12.59
C CYS A 248 -2.20 -19.86 -12.22
N GLU A 249 -2.39 -20.09 -10.93
CA GLU A 249 -3.60 -20.66 -10.34
C GLU A 249 -4.23 -19.70 -9.32
N SER A 250 -5.48 -19.98 -8.96
CA SER A 250 -6.21 -19.27 -7.90
C SER A 250 -5.69 -19.70 -6.52
N VAL A 251 -5.12 -18.74 -5.78
CA VAL A 251 -4.54 -18.98 -4.45
C VAL A 251 -5.37 -18.23 -3.40
N LYS A 252 -6.42 -18.87 -2.90
CA LYS A 252 -7.33 -18.37 -1.85
C LYS A 252 -6.66 -18.30 -0.46
N SER A 253 -5.72 -17.36 -0.30
CA SER A 253 -4.92 -17.17 0.92
C SER A 253 -4.59 -15.71 1.16
N ARG A 254 -4.64 -15.26 2.42
CA ARG A 254 -4.21 -13.91 2.83
C ARG A 254 -2.79 -13.60 2.33
N GLY A 255 -2.66 -12.50 1.58
CA GLY A 255 -1.39 -12.05 0.98
C GLY A 255 -0.94 -12.85 -0.25
N ALA A 256 -1.84 -13.62 -0.89
CA ALA A 256 -1.59 -14.17 -2.22
C ALA A 256 -1.70 -13.09 -3.31
N LEU A 257 -2.49 -12.04 -3.07
CA LEU A 257 -2.53 -10.82 -3.87
C LEU A 257 -1.99 -9.63 -3.06
N ILE A 258 -1.24 -8.76 -3.73
CA ILE A 258 -0.76 -7.45 -3.25
C ILE A 258 -0.90 -6.49 -4.43
N SER A 259 -1.36 -5.26 -4.22
CA SER A 259 -1.45 -4.27 -5.29
C SER A 259 -1.05 -2.86 -4.83
N ALA A 260 -0.53 -2.07 -5.77
CA ALA A 260 -0.11 -0.69 -5.56
C ALA A 260 -0.23 0.13 -6.86
N PHE A 261 -0.87 1.29 -6.78
CA PHE A 261 -0.85 2.28 -7.87
C PHE A 261 0.51 2.99 -7.90
N SER A 262 0.99 3.28 -9.10
CA SER A 262 2.09 4.22 -9.34
C SER A 262 1.75 5.62 -8.83
N ARG A 263 2.76 6.46 -8.55
CA ARG A 263 2.53 7.84 -8.05
C ARG A 263 1.86 8.75 -9.09
N ASP A 264 2.00 8.43 -10.37
CA ASP A 264 1.27 9.09 -11.47
C ASP A 264 -0.17 8.56 -11.69
N GLY A 265 -0.55 7.45 -11.03
CA GLY A 265 -1.84 6.79 -11.18
C GLY A 265 -2.04 6.03 -12.50
N LEU A 266 -1.06 5.95 -13.39
CA LEU A 266 -1.20 5.34 -14.73
C LEU A 266 -1.06 3.82 -14.74
N THR A 267 -0.40 3.24 -13.74
CA THR A 267 -0.15 1.80 -13.66
C THR A 267 -0.57 1.26 -12.29
N LEU A 268 -1.34 0.18 -12.28
CA LEU A 268 -1.56 -0.65 -11.11
C LEU A 268 -0.65 -1.88 -11.20
N ALA A 269 0.30 -1.99 -10.27
CA ALA A 269 0.99 -3.26 -10.04
C ALA A 269 0.09 -4.20 -9.24
N VAL A 270 -0.05 -5.46 -9.68
CA VAL A 270 -0.73 -6.54 -8.97
C VAL A 270 0.19 -7.75 -8.91
N THR A 271 0.68 -8.09 -7.73
CA THR A 271 1.49 -9.29 -7.51
C THR A 271 0.60 -10.51 -7.29
N LEU A 272 0.86 -11.59 -8.02
CA LEU A 272 0.24 -12.91 -7.85
C LEU A 272 1.26 -13.86 -7.21
N ASN A 273 1.23 -13.95 -5.88
CA ASN A 273 2.04 -14.93 -5.15
C ASN A 273 1.47 -16.34 -5.33
N GLN A 274 2.26 -17.23 -5.92
CA GLN A 274 1.85 -18.59 -6.27
C GLN A 274 2.39 -19.64 -5.29
N LYS A 275 1.86 -20.87 -5.37
CA LYS A 275 2.39 -22.01 -4.57
C LYS A 275 3.76 -22.46 -5.06
N ASP A 276 3.99 -22.45 -6.37
CA ASP A 276 5.33 -22.52 -6.95
C ASP A 276 5.88 -21.09 -7.09
N PRO A 277 7.01 -20.74 -6.44
CA PRO A 277 7.67 -19.46 -6.65
C PRO A 277 8.00 -19.15 -8.12
N LYS A 278 8.21 -20.16 -8.98
CA LYS A 278 8.47 -19.97 -10.42
C LYS A 278 7.29 -19.38 -11.18
N ALA A 279 6.07 -19.62 -10.70
CA ALA A 279 4.84 -19.05 -11.25
C ALA A 279 4.51 -17.66 -10.68
N THR A 280 5.26 -17.17 -9.69
CA THR A 280 5.00 -15.85 -9.08
C THR A 280 5.41 -14.73 -10.03
N GLN A 281 4.51 -13.78 -10.24
CA GLN A 281 4.69 -12.66 -11.17
C GLN A 281 3.95 -11.40 -10.69
N VAL A 282 4.26 -10.26 -11.32
CA VAL A 282 3.56 -8.99 -11.15
C VAL A 282 2.89 -8.63 -12.48
N LEU A 283 1.60 -8.34 -12.44
CA LEU A 283 0.86 -7.76 -13.55
C LEU A 283 0.92 -6.24 -13.45
N PHE A 284 1.27 -5.58 -14.55
CA PHE A 284 1.28 -4.13 -14.68
C PHE A 284 0.10 -3.73 -15.55
N VAL A 285 -0.98 -3.27 -14.91
CA VAL A 285 -2.24 -2.93 -15.57
C VAL A 285 -2.31 -1.43 -15.78
N ASN A 286 -2.41 -0.97 -17.02
CA ASN A 286 -2.62 0.43 -17.34
C ASN A 286 -4.04 0.86 -16.92
N THR A 287 -4.17 1.95 -16.16
CA THR A 287 -5.44 2.36 -15.55
C THR A 287 -6.40 3.07 -16.50
N LEU A 288 -5.95 3.46 -17.69
CA LEU A 288 -6.75 4.13 -18.71
C LEU A 288 -7.35 3.15 -19.73
N ASN A 289 -6.62 2.11 -20.11
CA ASN A 289 -7.01 1.19 -21.18
C ASN A 289 -7.02 -0.30 -20.78
N PHE A 290 -6.68 -0.64 -19.53
CA PHE A 290 -6.63 -2.01 -19.00
C PHE A 290 -5.69 -2.97 -19.77
N VAL A 291 -4.73 -2.45 -20.55
CA VAL A 291 -3.66 -3.28 -21.10
C VAL A 291 -2.76 -3.77 -19.97
N THR A 292 -2.47 -5.07 -19.96
CA THR A 292 -1.75 -5.76 -18.88
C THR A 292 -0.45 -6.37 -19.38
N LEU A 293 0.67 -6.01 -18.75
CA LEU A 293 1.99 -6.62 -18.98
C LEU A 293 2.33 -7.57 -17.83
N CYS A 294 3.10 -8.63 -18.10
CA CYS A 294 3.45 -9.67 -17.12
C CYS A 294 4.96 -9.62 -16.80
N GLY A 295 5.32 -9.28 -15.56
CA GLY A 295 6.69 -9.33 -15.05
C GLY A 295 6.93 -10.57 -14.18
N SER A 296 7.60 -11.58 -14.72
CA SER A 296 7.94 -12.80 -13.98
C SER A 296 9.00 -12.56 -12.90
N LEU A 297 8.79 -13.09 -11.70
CA LEU A 297 9.79 -13.04 -10.62
C LEU A 297 10.78 -14.21 -10.66
N LYS A 298 10.88 -14.96 -11.77
CA LYS A 298 11.91 -16.00 -12.04
C LYS A 298 12.20 -16.96 -10.87
N GLY A 299 11.20 -17.32 -10.08
CA GLY A 299 11.38 -18.22 -8.92
C GLY A 299 11.60 -17.54 -7.56
N CYS A 300 11.58 -16.22 -7.45
CA CYS A 300 11.76 -15.49 -6.19
C CYS A 300 13.06 -15.87 -5.43
N SER A 301 14.20 -15.94 -6.14
CA SER A 301 15.49 -16.46 -5.63
C SER A 301 15.52 -17.98 -5.30
N ASN A 302 14.45 -18.73 -5.58
CA ASN A 302 14.48 -20.19 -5.39
C ASN A 302 15.35 -20.89 -6.45
N LYS A 303 16.41 -21.56 -5.99
CA LYS A 303 17.24 -22.47 -6.83
C LYS A 303 16.86 -23.94 -6.68
N SER A 304 16.03 -24.31 -5.70
CA SER A 304 15.60 -25.71 -5.49
C SER A 304 14.55 -26.11 -6.53
N PRO A 305 14.60 -27.33 -7.10
CA PRO A 305 13.55 -27.82 -7.99
C PRO A 305 12.20 -27.95 -7.28
N MET A 306 12.19 -28.23 -5.96
CA MET A 306 11.00 -28.35 -5.13
C MET A 306 11.16 -27.54 -3.83
N VAL A 307 10.14 -26.76 -3.47
CA VAL A 307 10.10 -26.00 -2.20
C VAL A 307 9.18 -26.72 -1.22
N PRO A 308 9.63 -27.03 0.01
CA PRO A 308 8.75 -27.57 1.06
C PRO A 308 7.54 -26.65 1.29
N ALA A 309 6.35 -27.22 1.41
CA ALA A 309 5.09 -26.45 1.55
C ALA A 309 5.11 -25.45 2.73
N THR A 310 5.84 -25.77 3.80
CA THR A 310 6.08 -24.90 4.97
C THR A 310 6.87 -23.63 4.64
N LEU A 311 7.74 -23.68 3.63
CA LEU A 311 8.62 -22.58 3.23
C LEU A 311 8.07 -21.76 2.06
N VAL A 312 7.09 -22.25 1.29
CA VAL A 312 6.50 -21.55 0.13
C VAL A 312 6.16 -20.09 0.42
N ARG A 313 5.47 -19.82 1.54
CA ARG A 313 5.09 -18.45 1.93
C ARG A 313 6.27 -17.51 2.22
N SER A 314 7.49 -18.01 2.44
CA SER A 314 8.70 -17.17 2.59
C SER A 314 9.26 -16.67 1.26
N TYR A 315 8.85 -17.27 0.13
CA TYR A 315 9.21 -16.84 -1.23
C TYR A 315 8.22 -15.81 -1.79
N TRP A 316 7.08 -15.63 -1.13
CA TRP A 316 6.09 -14.62 -1.51
C TRP A 316 6.65 -13.22 -1.31
N VAL A 317 6.30 -12.33 -2.23
CA VAL A 317 6.35 -10.90 -2.00
C VAL A 317 5.48 -10.59 -0.77
N GLY A 318 6.06 -9.84 0.17
CA GLY A 318 5.42 -9.40 1.40
C GLY A 318 4.83 -8.00 1.29
N ASP A 319 5.49 -7.12 0.55
CA ASP A 319 5.09 -5.74 0.30
C ASP A 319 5.68 -5.22 -1.02
N ILE A 320 5.06 -4.19 -1.60
CA ILE A 320 5.52 -3.52 -2.83
C ILE A 320 5.38 -2.00 -2.73
N SER A 321 6.29 -1.26 -3.36
CA SER A 321 6.24 0.21 -3.42
C SER A 321 6.84 0.71 -4.73
N TRP A 322 6.26 1.77 -5.30
CA TRP A 322 6.78 2.43 -6.49
C TRP A 322 7.85 3.47 -6.12
N THR A 323 8.85 3.65 -6.98
CA THR A 323 9.76 4.79 -6.90
C THR A 323 9.02 6.11 -7.12
N HIS A 324 9.62 7.22 -6.69
CA HIS A 324 8.97 8.54 -6.73
C HIS A 324 8.53 8.93 -8.16
N ASP A 325 9.36 8.61 -9.14
CA ASP A 325 9.16 8.81 -10.58
C ASP A 325 8.28 7.74 -11.27
N SER A 326 7.79 6.74 -10.52
CA SER A 326 7.05 5.58 -11.03
C SER A 326 7.77 4.72 -12.08
N LEU A 327 9.10 4.88 -12.26
CA LEU A 327 9.87 4.10 -13.23
C LEU A 327 10.12 2.66 -12.78
N PHE A 328 10.22 2.43 -11.47
CA PHE A 328 10.53 1.12 -10.90
C PHE A 328 9.55 0.72 -9.80
N LEU A 329 9.23 -0.57 -9.76
CA LEU A 329 8.51 -1.20 -8.66
C LEU A 329 9.50 -1.95 -7.77
N ALA A 330 9.61 -1.55 -6.52
CA ALA A 330 10.33 -2.27 -5.48
C ALA A 330 9.43 -3.31 -4.84
N CYS A 331 9.89 -4.56 -4.80
CA CYS A 331 9.20 -5.68 -4.16
C CYS A 331 10.09 -6.25 -3.04
N MET A 332 9.53 -6.43 -1.85
CA MET A 332 10.22 -7.04 -0.72
C MET A 332 9.67 -8.45 -0.47
N LEU A 333 10.49 -9.49 -0.62
CA LEU A 333 10.11 -10.87 -0.29
C LEU A 333 10.01 -11.04 1.23
N LYS A 334 9.13 -11.93 1.71
CA LYS A 334 8.95 -12.20 3.16
C LYS A 334 10.19 -12.76 3.87
N ARG A 335 11.20 -13.24 3.14
CA ARG A 335 12.54 -13.59 3.67
C ARG A 335 13.45 -12.39 3.97
N GLY A 336 13.12 -11.22 3.42
CA GLY A 336 13.94 -10.01 3.46
C GLY A 336 14.78 -9.74 2.22
N SER A 337 14.43 -10.27 1.04
CA SER A 337 15.12 -9.96 -0.22
C SER A 337 14.41 -8.86 -0.99
N LEU A 338 15.15 -7.82 -1.37
CA LEU A 338 14.71 -6.79 -2.31
C LEU A 338 14.83 -7.30 -3.75
N VAL A 339 13.84 -6.91 -4.55
CA VAL A 339 13.75 -7.10 -6.00
C VAL A 339 13.28 -5.77 -6.59
N LEU A 340 13.86 -5.33 -7.70
CA LEU A 340 13.31 -4.20 -8.48
C LEU A 340 12.86 -4.69 -9.86
N LEU A 341 11.71 -4.19 -10.31
CA LEU A 341 11.22 -4.33 -11.68
C LEU A 341 11.11 -2.97 -12.34
N THR A 342 11.24 -2.90 -13.66
CA THR A 342 10.77 -1.73 -14.44
C THR A 342 9.24 -1.65 -14.41
N CYS A 343 8.68 -0.48 -14.72
CA CYS A 343 7.25 -0.30 -14.96
C CYS A 343 6.68 -1.19 -16.10
N GLN A 344 7.55 -1.82 -16.91
CA GLN A 344 7.20 -2.76 -17.97
C GLN A 344 7.34 -4.24 -17.54
N GLY A 345 7.78 -4.51 -16.30
CA GLY A 345 7.90 -5.86 -15.74
C GLY A 345 9.24 -6.56 -15.95
N GLU A 346 10.27 -5.87 -16.42
CA GLU A 346 11.62 -6.45 -16.51
C GLU A 346 12.31 -6.46 -15.14
N LEU A 347 12.86 -7.60 -14.74
CA LEU A 347 13.72 -7.70 -13.56
C LEU A 347 15.05 -6.96 -13.77
N LEU A 348 15.47 -6.25 -12.73
CA LEU A 348 16.71 -5.47 -12.73
C LEU A 348 17.84 -6.21 -12.01
N THR A 349 19.05 -6.11 -12.57
CA THR A 349 20.27 -6.56 -11.90
C THR A 349 20.70 -5.51 -10.90
N LEU A 350 20.79 -5.88 -9.63
CA LEU A 350 21.19 -4.99 -8.55
C LEU A 350 22.64 -5.27 -8.12
N ILE A 351 23.38 -4.22 -7.83
CA ILE A 351 24.71 -4.25 -7.21
C ILE A 351 24.67 -3.30 -6.01
N THR A 352 25.17 -3.71 -4.84
CA THR A 352 25.28 -2.85 -3.66
C THR A 352 26.71 -2.43 -3.37
N HIS A 353 26.88 -1.18 -2.96
CA HIS A 353 28.16 -0.61 -2.51
C HIS A 353 28.02 -0.02 -1.10
N GLY A 354 29.11 -0.01 -0.33
CA GLY A 354 29.12 0.52 1.05
C GLY A 354 28.43 -0.37 2.10
N CYS A 355 27.96 -1.55 1.72
CA CYS A 355 27.56 -2.60 2.67
C CYS A 355 28.79 -3.15 3.42
N SER A 356 28.59 -3.78 4.58
CA SER A 356 29.61 -4.65 5.21
C SER A 356 29.92 -5.91 4.39
N VAL A 357 28.99 -6.32 3.52
CA VAL A 357 29.12 -7.34 2.49
C VAL A 357 28.48 -6.78 1.23
N GLU A 358 29.27 -6.48 0.19
CA GLU A 358 28.72 -6.10 -1.11
C GLU A 358 27.94 -7.27 -1.72
N PHE A 359 26.75 -6.99 -2.25
CA PHE A 359 25.87 -7.98 -2.84
C PHE A 359 25.64 -7.70 -4.32
N GLY A 360 25.55 -8.77 -5.11
CA GLY A 360 25.31 -8.71 -6.54
C GLY A 360 26.58 -8.92 -7.38
N PRO A 361 26.48 -8.80 -8.72
CA PRO A 361 25.27 -8.54 -9.50
C PRO A 361 24.20 -9.64 -9.32
N ALA A 362 22.99 -9.26 -8.88
CA ALA A 362 21.89 -10.20 -8.65
C ALA A 362 20.51 -9.54 -8.77
N GLU A 363 19.51 -10.29 -9.22
CA GLU A 363 18.10 -9.84 -9.27
C GLU A 363 17.43 -9.83 -7.87
N PHE A 364 18.06 -10.46 -6.87
CA PHE A 364 17.54 -10.64 -5.51
C PHE A 364 18.64 -10.31 -4.49
N ILE A 365 18.50 -9.19 -3.78
CA ILE A 365 19.49 -8.74 -2.77
C ILE A 365 18.92 -8.97 -1.37
N PRO A 366 19.56 -9.79 -0.49
CA PRO A 366 19.11 -9.98 0.88
C PRO A 366 19.43 -8.74 1.74
N LEU A 367 18.43 -7.87 1.96
CA LEU A 367 18.57 -6.65 2.77
C LEU A 367 18.17 -6.83 4.24
N HIS A 368 17.27 -7.78 4.54
CA HIS A 368 16.85 -8.05 5.91
C HIS A 368 17.11 -9.53 6.28
N PRO A 369 17.85 -9.83 7.36
CA PRO A 369 18.15 -11.19 7.78
C PRO A 369 16.96 -11.81 8.54
N LEU A 370 15.81 -11.97 7.87
CA LEU A 370 14.74 -12.84 8.37
C LEU A 370 15.05 -14.31 8.02
N ILE A 371 15.61 -14.57 6.84
CA ILE A 371 16.15 -15.89 6.46
C ILE A 371 17.39 -15.73 5.54
N THR A 372 18.58 -15.45 6.11
CA THR A 372 19.88 -15.80 5.48
C THR A 372 21.05 -15.61 6.45
N TYR A 373 21.33 -16.62 7.29
CA TYR A 373 22.68 -16.94 7.79
C TYR A 373 22.68 -18.38 8.33
N SER A 374 22.47 -19.35 7.45
CA SER A 374 22.97 -20.72 7.69
C SER A 374 24.42 -20.77 7.21
N ILE A 375 25.36 -20.52 8.12
CA ILE A 375 26.79 -20.74 7.85
C ILE A 375 26.99 -22.25 7.75
N SER A 376 26.99 -22.79 6.53
CA SER A 376 27.18 -24.23 6.28
C SER A 376 28.15 -24.55 5.15
N TYR A 377 28.97 -23.57 4.74
CA TYR A 377 30.10 -23.73 3.80
C TYR A 377 31.37 -23.00 4.26
N LEU A 378 31.58 -22.96 5.58
CA LEU A 378 32.88 -22.65 6.21
C LEU A 378 33.21 -23.78 7.19
N ASN A 379 33.68 -24.89 6.63
CA ASN A 379 34.45 -25.93 7.29
C ASN A 379 35.20 -26.70 6.18
N ILE A 380 36.28 -26.08 5.70
CA ILE A 380 37.41 -26.81 5.13
C ILE A 380 38.51 -26.71 6.20
N GLN A 381 38.66 -27.79 6.97
CA GLN A 381 39.89 -28.25 7.60
C GLN A 381 39.72 -29.74 7.90
#